data_AF-A0A5C6FA40-F1
#
_entry.id   AF-A0A5C6FA40-F1
#
_cell.length_a   1.000
_cell.length_b   1.000
_cell.length_c   1.000
_cell.angle_alpha   90.00
_cell.angle_beta   90.00
_cell.angle_gamma   90.00
#
_symmetry.space_group_name_H-M   'P 1'
#
loop_
_entity.id
_entity.type
_entity.pdbx_description
1 polymer ?
#
loop_
_entity_poly.entity_id
_entity_poly.type
_entity_poly.pdbx_seq_one_letter_code
_entity_poly.pdbx_strand_id
1 'polypeptide(L)'
;MRFLLSLASLLAILLTLLSSPLATAAEPAEATKVTVFGDGDLDVPAEFKSVDPKSRIIEHEFEATADGAPAPARITMMAAGGDVPANIARWKGQFAGGNADANKTETMKVGQWEVHLVDLNGSFGESMGGGPFSGGKVVQREDYAMTAAILVHPEGQKYFVKMIGPAAVIKANREKFVAMIKSIE
;
A
#
# COMPACT_ATOMS: atom_id res chain seq x y z
N MET A 1 63.28 -20.16 -63.54
CA MET A 1 63.41 -21.36 -62.68
C MET A 1 62.68 -21.08 -61.37
N ARG A 2 61.61 -21.84 -61.09
CA ARG A 2 60.89 -22.00 -59.79
C ARG A 2 60.24 -20.72 -59.19
N PHE A 3 58.92 -20.54 -59.21
CA PHE A 3 57.78 -21.25 -58.55
C PHE A 3 57.24 -20.46 -57.34
N LEU A 4 55.97 -20.05 -57.46
CA LEU A 4 54.88 -19.91 -56.45
C LEU A 4 55.04 -19.01 -55.21
N LEU A 5 54.01 -18.15 -55.01
CA LEU A 5 53.14 -18.00 -53.81
C LEU A 5 52.41 -16.64 -53.90
N SER A 6 51.18 -16.57 -54.42
CA SER A 6 49.91 -16.53 -53.66
C SER A 6 49.96 -15.74 -52.35
N LEU A 7 49.27 -14.59 -52.28
CA LEU A 7 48.18 -14.37 -51.31
C LEU A 7 47.47 -13.03 -51.62
N ALA A 8 46.20 -13.10 -52.03
CA ALA A 8 45.31 -11.95 -52.09
C ALA A 8 44.70 -11.74 -50.70
N SER A 9 45.03 -10.62 -50.03
CA SER A 9 44.40 -10.24 -48.77
C SER A 9 43.24 -9.28 -49.05
N LEU A 10 42.03 -9.81 -48.95
CA LEU A 10 40.77 -9.05 -48.98
C LEU A 10 40.56 -8.44 -47.58
N LEU A 11 40.56 -7.12 -47.48
CA LEU A 11 40.30 -6.40 -46.23
C LEU A 11 38.77 -6.27 -46.06
N ALA A 12 38.18 -7.06 -45.16
CA ALA A 12 36.79 -6.92 -44.76
C ALA A 12 36.69 -5.91 -43.59
N ILE A 13 36.05 -4.78 -43.85
CA ILE A 13 35.71 -3.78 -42.82
C ILE A 13 34.45 -4.26 -42.10
N LEU A 14 34.58 -4.68 -40.84
CA LEU A 14 33.45 -5.05 -39.98
C LEU A 14 32.96 -3.80 -39.23
N LEU A 15 31.81 -3.27 -39.65
CA LEU A 15 31.13 -2.17 -38.96
C LEU A 15 30.29 -2.76 -37.82
N THR A 16 30.76 -2.64 -36.57
CA THR A 16 30.00 -3.06 -35.39
C THR A 16 28.95 -2.00 -35.06
N LEU A 17 27.67 -2.32 -35.33
CA LEU A 17 26.53 -1.57 -34.82
C LEU A 17 26.40 -1.80 -33.31
N LEU A 18 26.70 -0.77 -32.51
CA LEU A 18 26.37 -0.70 -31.09
C LEU A 18 24.85 -0.58 -30.95
N SER A 19 24.15 -1.70 -30.75
CA SER A 19 22.77 -1.69 -30.28
C SER A 19 22.76 -1.35 -28.80
N SER A 20 22.55 -0.09 -28.46
CA SER A 20 22.20 0.30 -27.08
C SER A 20 20.86 -0.36 -26.71
N PRO A 21 20.75 -1.06 -25.57
CA PRO A 21 19.45 -1.49 -25.08
C PRO A 21 18.70 -0.22 -24.69
N LEU A 22 17.65 0.10 -25.45
CA LEU A 22 16.66 1.09 -25.06
C LEU A 22 16.06 0.56 -23.76
N ALA A 23 16.37 1.23 -22.65
CA ALA A 23 15.72 0.95 -21.38
C ALA A 23 14.22 1.11 -21.62
N THR A 24 13.48 0.00 -21.54
CA THR A 24 12.03 0.06 -21.52
C THR A 24 11.68 0.82 -20.25
N ALA A 25 11.27 2.08 -20.39
CA ALA A 25 10.54 2.73 -19.32
C ALA A 25 9.31 1.85 -19.09
N ALA A 26 9.20 1.28 -17.89
CA ALA A 26 7.99 0.56 -17.52
C ALA A 26 6.82 1.53 -17.71
N GLU A 27 5.85 1.15 -18.54
CA GLU A 27 4.57 1.86 -18.58
C GLU A 27 4.03 1.91 -17.14
N PRO A 28 3.55 3.07 -16.66
CA PRO A 28 2.98 3.15 -15.33
C PRO A 28 1.84 2.15 -15.25
N ALA A 29 1.98 1.15 -14.38
CA ALA A 29 0.92 0.19 -14.15
C ALA A 29 -0.35 0.96 -13.76
N GLU A 30 -1.47 0.65 -14.43
CA GLU A 30 -2.71 1.40 -14.27
C GLU A 30 -3.25 1.25 -12.84
N ALA A 31 -3.67 2.38 -12.24
CA ALA A 31 -4.31 2.40 -10.94
C ALA A 31 -5.62 1.58 -10.97
N THR A 32 -5.88 0.80 -9.93
CA THR A 32 -7.13 0.03 -9.80
C THR A 32 -8.18 0.88 -9.09
N LYS A 33 -9.38 1.00 -9.65
CA LYS A 33 -10.50 1.70 -8.97
C LYS A 33 -11.20 0.79 -7.97
N VAL A 34 -11.44 1.30 -6.76
CA VAL A 34 -12.27 0.66 -5.74
C VAL A 34 -13.47 1.54 -5.43
N THR A 35 -14.67 1.03 -5.69
CA THR A 35 -15.92 1.73 -5.43
C THR A 35 -16.36 1.58 -3.98
N VAL A 36 -16.63 2.70 -3.32
CA VAL A 36 -17.09 2.85 -1.95
C VAL A 36 -18.58 3.20 -1.95
N PHE A 37 -19.42 2.33 -1.39
CA PHE A 37 -20.89 2.48 -1.30
C PHE A 37 -21.64 2.69 -2.63
N GLY A 38 -20.97 2.59 -3.78
CA GLY A 38 -21.57 2.85 -5.10
C GLY A 38 -21.65 4.33 -5.48
N ASP A 39 -21.08 5.23 -4.67
CA ASP A 39 -21.12 6.69 -4.87
C ASP A 39 -19.76 7.37 -4.64
N GLY A 40 -18.68 6.58 -4.62
CA GLY A 40 -17.34 7.14 -4.62
C GLY A 40 -16.31 6.14 -5.11
N ASP A 41 -15.26 6.59 -5.79
CA ASP A 41 -14.17 5.74 -6.26
C ASP A 41 -12.82 6.16 -5.66
N LEU A 42 -12.02 5.18 -5.24
CA LEU A 42 -10.63 5.36 -4.84
C LEU A 42 -9.70 4.83 -5.92
N ASP A 43 -8.68 5.61 -6.27
CA ASP A 43 -7.63 5.21 -7.19
C ASP A 43 -6.50 4.53 -6.41
N VAL A 44 -6.53 3.20 -6.40
CA VAL A 44 -5.52 2.38 -5.71
C VAL A 44 -4.23 2.38 -6.53
N PRO A 45 -3.09 2.80 -5.94
CA PRO A 45 -1.79 2.77 -6.59
C PRO A 45 -1.46 1.37 -7.10
N ALA A 46 -0.90 1.27 -8.31
CA ALA A 46 -0.62 -0.02 -8.91
C ALA A 46 0.47 -0.83 -8.19
N GLU A 47 1.28 -0.16 -7.35
CA GLU A 47 2.23 -0.82 -6.46
C GLU A 47 1.55 -1.57 -5.29
N PHE A 48 0.28 -1.27 -5.00
CA PHE A 48 -0.50 -2.02 -4.03
C PHE A 48 -1.08 -3.25 -4.72
N LYS A 49 -0.45 -4.39 -4.45
CA LYS A 49 -0.81 -5.65 -5.09
C LYS A 49 -2.10 -6.20 -4.50
N SER A 50 -3.14 -6.38 -5.32
CA SER A 50 -4.39 -7.02 -4.88
C SER A 50 -4.15 -8.48 -4.44
N VAL A 51 -4.81 -8.88 -3.36
CA VAL A 51 -4.79 -10.26 -2.83
C VAL A 51 -6.18 -10.67 -2.38
N ASP A 52 -6.42 -11.98 -2.25
CA ASP A 52 -7.69 -12.49 -1.73
C ASP A 52 -7.87 -12.07 -0.26
N PRO A 53 -9.03 -11.49 0.11
CA PRO A 53 -9.27 -11.08 1.49
C PRO A 53 -9.21 -12.25 2.49
N LYS A 54 -8.45 -12.07 3.57
CA LYS A 54 -8.31 -13.10 4.64
C LYS A 54 -9.55 -13.23 5.53
N SER A 55 -10.55 -12.37 5.35
CA SER A 55 -11.80 -12.37 6.10
C SER A 55 -12.95 -11.90 5.23
N ARG A 56 -14.14 -12.48 5.43
CA ARG A 56 -15.35 -12.17 4.64
C ARG A 56 -15.91 -10.76 4.85
N ILE A 57 -15.52 -10.09 5.93
CA ILE A 57 -15.93 -8.70 6.17
C ILE A 57 -15.08 -7.69 5.40
N ILE A 58 -13.96 -8.13 4.83
CA ILE A 58 -13.06 -7.28 4.06
C ILE A 58 -13.49 -7.36 2.61
N GLU A 59 -13.81 -6.21 2.03
CA GLU A 59 -14.29 -6.08 0.66
C GLU A 59 -13.12 -6.09 -0.32
N HIS A 60 -12.05 -5.35 0.01
CA HIS A 60 -10.81 -5.35 -0.78
C HIS A 60 -9.58 -5.48 0.12
N GLU A 61 -8.58 -6.23 -0.35
CA GLU A 61 -7.31 -6.41 0.34
C GLU A 61 -6.15 -6.27 -0.64
N PHE A 62 -5.13 -5.51 -0.23
CA PHE A 62 -3.91 -5.32 -0.98
C PHE A 62 -2.67 -5.50 -0.08
N GLU A 63 -1.53 -5.69 -0.72
CA GLU A 63 -0.21 -5.72 -0.08
C GLU A 63 0.65 -4.58 -0.60
N ALA A 64 1.28 -3.84 0.31
CA ALA A 64 2.31 -2.88 0.02
C ALA A 64 3.67 -3.43 0.47
N THR A 65 4.71 -3.22 -0.33
CA THR A 65 6.07 -3.69 -0.04
C THR A 65 7.04 -2.52 0.06
N ALA A 66 8.21 -2.77 0.64
CA ALA A 66 9.34 -1.87 0.60
C ALA A 66 10.64 -2.68 0.56
N ASP A 67 11.65 -2.18 -0.13
CA ASP A 67 12.93 -2.87 -0.30
C ASP A 67 13.57 -3.18 1.06
N GLY A 68 14.02 -4.43 1.22
CA GLY A 68 14.66 -4.91 2.45
C GLY A 68 13.72 -5.10 3.65
N ALA A 69 12.42 -4.88 3.50
CA ALA A 69 11.45 -5.15 4.57
C ALA A 69 11.22 -6.68 4.75
N PRO A 70 11.06 -7.16 5.99
CA PRO A 70 10.90 -8.60 6.27
C PRO A 70 9.54 -9.17 5.87
N ALA A 71 8.54 -8.31 5.66
CA ALA A 71 7.18 -8.68 5.30
C ALA A 71 6.46 -7.48 4.64
N PRO A 72 5.41 -7.71 3.83
CA PRO A 72 4.56 -6.64 3.32
C PRO A 72 3.68 -6.02 4.42
N ALA A 73 3.20 -4.80 4.19
CA ALA A 73 2.07 -4.22 4.91
C ALA A 73 0.76 -4.64 4.23
N ARG A 74 -0.26 -4.86 5.04
CA ARG A 74 -1.60 -5.24 4.58
C ARG A 74 -2.48 -3.99 4.49
N ILE A 75 -3.17 -3.81 3.38
CA ILE A 75 -4.16 -2.77 3.16
C ILE A 75 -5.54 -3.43 3.12
N THR A 76 -6.44 -3.02 4.00
CA THR A 76 -7.80 -3.55 4.06
C THR A 76 -8.83 -2.44 3.89
N MET A 77 -9.87 -2.74 3.13
CA MET A 77 -10.96 -1.82 2.78
C MET A 77 -12.30 -2.49 3.08
N MET A 78 -13.14 -1.84 3.89
CA MET A 78 -14.45 -2.39 4.27
C MET A 78 -15.40 -1.34 4.85
N ALA A 79 -16.70 -1.58 4.74
CA ALA A 79 -17.71 -0.85 5.48
C ALA A 79 -17.49 -0.94 7.00
N ALA A 80 -17.86 0.12 7.70
CA ALA A 80 -17.62 0.28 9.12
C ALA A 80 -18.86 0.78 9.87
N GLY A 81 -19.01 0.27 11.09
CA GLY A 81 -19.99 0.75 12.05
C GLY A 81 -19.36 1.53 13.21
N GLY A 82 -20.23 2.01 14.10
CA GLY A 82 -19.84 2.72 15.31
C GLY A 82 -19.42 4.17 15.08
N ASP A 83 -19.05 4.81 16.19
CA ASP A 83 -18.65 6.22 16.24
C ASP A 83 -17.17 6.42 15.84
N VAL A 84 -16.84 7.54 15.22
CA VAL A 84 -15.49 7.85 14.73
C VAL A 84 -14.49 7.93 15.90
N PRO A 85 -14.65 8.83 16.89
CA PRO A 85 -13.80 8.87 18.08
C PRO A 85 -13.61 7.51 18.76
N ALA A 86 -14.68 6.73 18.93
CA ALA A 86 -14.61 5.41 19.55
C ALA A 86 -13.75 4.43 18.72
N ASN A 87 -13.88 4.46 17.39
CA ASN A 87 -13.08 3.63 16.50
C ASN A 87 -11.59 4.03 16.51
N ILE A 88 -11.28 5.33 16.52
CA ILE A 88 -9.91 5.85 16.62
C ILE A 88 -9.29 5.47 17.97
N ALA A 89 -10.02 5.61 19.07
CA ALA A 89 -9.57 5.20 20.40
C ALA A 89 -9.28 3.69 20.45
N ARG A 90 -10.15 2.87 19.85
CA ARG A 90 -9.92 1.43 19.74
C ARG A 90 -8.64 1.12 18.96
N TRP A 91 -8.42 1.76 17.82
CA TRP A 91 -7.20 1.56 17.03
C TRP A 91 -5.93 1.99 17.78
N LYS A 92 -5.97 3.12 18.49
CA LYS A 92 -4.89 3.54 19.40
C LYS A 92 -4.59 2.48 20.46
N GLY A 93 -5.62 1.89 21.06
CA GLY A 93 -5.48 0.81 22.04
C GLY A 93 -4.94 -0.51 21.48
N GLN A 94 -4.81 -0.66 20.15
CA GLN A 94 -4.14 -1.82 19.54
C GLN A 94 -2.61 -1.64 19.47
N PHE A 95 -2.11 -0.45 19.77
CA PHE A 95 -0.69 -0.13 19.78
C PHE A 95 -0.19 0.15 21.20
N ALA A 96 1.01 -0.33 21.52
CA ALA A 96 1.72 -0.04 22.75
C ALA A 96 3.14 0.44 22.46
N GLY A 97 3.65 1.37 23.30
CA GLY A 97 4.95 1.99 23.07
C GLY A 97 4.96 2.89 21.82
N GLY A 98 6.10 2.93 21.13
CA GLY A 98 6.31 3.79 19.97
C GLY A 98 6.57 5.26 20.30
N ASN A 99 6.77 6.07 19.27
CA ASN A 99 6.92 7.51 19.38
C ASN A 99 5.54 8.17 19.44
N ALA A 100 5.20 8.78 20.59
CA ALA A 100 3.94 9.48 20.78
C ALA A 100 3.74 10.65 19.79
N ASP A 101 4.81 11.35 19.39
CA ASP A 101 4.74 12.50 18.48
C ASP A 101 4.42 12.09 17.04
N ALA A 102 4.66 10.81 16.70
CA ALA A 102 4.29 10.24 15.41
C ALA A 102 2.83 9.75 15.39
N ASN A 103 2.14 9.68 16.53
CA ASN A 103 0.72 9.34 16.59
C ASN A 103 -0.13 10.57 16.28
N LYS A 104 -0.78 10.58 15.12
CA LYS A 104 -1.50 11.76 14.62
C LYS A 104 -2.91 11.41 14.19
N THR A 105 -3.79 12.39 14.30
CA THR A 105 -5.13 12.33 13.75
C THR A 105 -5.42 13.65 13.08
N GLU A 106 -5.72 13.60 11.80
CA GLU A 106 -6.02 14.76 10.96
C GLU A 106 -7.42 14.57 10.37
N THR A 107 -8.21 15.63 10.36
CA THR A 107 -9.52 15.64 9.69
C THR A 107 -9.44 16.54 8.48
N MET A 108 -9.96 16.07 7.34
CA MET A 108 -10.03 16.84 6.10
C MET A 108 -11.32 16.54 5.35
N LYS A 109 -11.72 17.46 4.47
CA LYS A 109 -12.84 17.25 3.54
C LYS A 109 -12.29 16.95 2.15
N VAL A 110 -12.78 15.88 1.52
CA VAL A 110 -12.44 15.50 0.15
C VAL A 110 -13.75 15.30 -0.60
N GLY A 111 -14.08 16.22 -1.51
CA GLY A 111 -15.41 16.27 -2.13
C GLY A 111 -16.52 16.35 -1.09
N GLN A 112 -17.44 15.38 -1.13
CA GLN A 112 -18.53 15.25 -0.15
C GLN A 112 -18.14 14.51 1.13
N TRP A 113 -16.98 13.86 1.16
CA TRP A 113 -16.55 12.98 2.25
C TRP A 113 -15.80 13.74 3.34
N GLU A 114 -16.12 13.46 4.60
CA GLU A 114 -15.26 13.80 5.72
C GLU A 114 -14.29 12.65 5.97
N VAL A 115 -13.00 12.95 6.07
CA VAL A 115 -11.94 11.95 6.19
C VAL A 115 -11.16 12.18 7.47
N HIS A 116 -11.07 11.14 8.31
CA HIS A 116 -10.18 11.11 9.47
C HIS A 116 -8.97 10.23 9.17
N LEU A 117 -7.82 10.84 8.94
CA LEU A 117 -6.55 10.17 8.74
C LEU A 117 -5.85 9.95 10.09
N VAL A 118 -5.41 8.73 10.35
CA VAL A 118 -4.81 8.32 11.63
C VAL A 118 -3.48 7.62 11.35
N ASP A 119 -2.41 8.15 11.94
CA ASP A 119 -1.10 7.51 11.98
C ASP A 119 -0.82 6.99 13.39
N LEU A 120 -0.37 5.74 13.50
CA LEU A 120 0.05 5.10 14.74
C LEU A 120 1.34 4.30 14.55
N ASN A 121 2.11 4.12 15.61
CA ASN A 121 3.31 3.29 15.60
C ASN A 121 3.55 2.63 16.97
N GLY A 122 4.30 1.53 16.98
CA GLY A 122 4.67 0.79 18.19
C GLY A 122 4.53 -0.72 18.02
N SER A 123 4.35 -1.42 19.14
CA SER A 123 4.00 -2.84 19.14
C SER A 123 2.50 -2.99 18.86
N PHE A 124 2.15 -3.68 17.76
CA PHE A 124 0.77 -3.89 17.34
C PHE A 124 0.24 -5.24 17.84
N GLY A 125 -0.87 -5.19 18.58
CA GLY A 125 -1.63 -6.36 18.99
C GLY A 125 -2.46 -6.93 17.84
N GLU A 126 -1.89 -7.85 17.08
CA GLU A 126 -2.58 -8.54 15.98
C GLU A 126 -3.44 -9.69 16.52
N SER A 127 -4.75 -9.66 16.28
CA SER A 127 -5.64 -10.78 16.65
C SER A 127 -5.56 -11.90 15.61
N MET A 128 -5.22 -13.10 16.07
CA MET A 128 -5.16 -14.32 15.28
C MET A 128 -6.42 -15.16 15.52
N GLY A 129 -7.10 -15.59 14.46
CA GLY A 129 -8.22 -16.54 14.54
C GLY A 129 -9.62 -15.93 14.46
N GLY A 130 -9.77 -14.69 13.99
CA GLY A 130 -11.06 -14.08 13.68
C GLY A 130 -11.03 -12.55 13.82
N GLY A 131 -12.18 -11.90 13.64
CA GLY A 131 -12.31 -10.44 13.81
C GLY A 131 -11.97 -9.96 15.22
N PRO A 132 -11.85 -8.65 15.46
CA PRO A 132 -11.39 -8.07 16.73
C PRO A 132 -12.23 -8.43 17.97
N PHE A 133 -13.39 -9.08 17.79
CA PHE A 133 -14.28 -9.54 18.87
C PHE A 133 -14.32 -11.07 19.03
N SER A 134 -13.50 -11.80 18.28
CA SER A 134 -13.55 -13.28 18.24
C SER A 134 -12.85 -13.99 19.40
N GLY A 135 -12.27 -13.25 20.36
CA GLY A 135 -11.53 -13.83 21.49
C GLY A 135 -10.28 -14.61 21.08
N GLY A 136 -9.80 -14.43 19.84
CA GLY A 136 -8.62 -15.09 19.30
C GLY A 136 -7.32 -14.68 20.00
N LYS A 137 -6.27 -15.50 19.83
CA LYS A 137 -4.93 -15.23 20.38
C LYS A 137 -4.41 -13.90 19.84
N VAL A 138 -3.95 -13.01 20.71
CA VAL A 138 -3.26 -11.78 20.29
C VAL A 138 -1.76 -12.05 20.18
N VAL A 139 -1.16 -11.71 19.04
CA VAL A 139 0.28 -11.76 18.80
C VAL A 139 0.79 -10.32 18.71
N GLN A 140 1.82 -10.01 19.48
CA GLN A 140 2.47 -8.70 19.44
C GLN A 140 3.43 -8.64 18.25
N ARG A 141 3.28 -7.59 17.44
CA ARG A 141 4.14 -7.27 16.31
C ARG A 141 4.94 -6.02 16.65
N GLU A 142 6.18 -6.23 17.06
CA GLU A 142 7.12 -5.16 17.36
C GLU A 142 7.48 -4.37 16.10
N ASP A 143 7.79 -3.07 16.26
CA ASP A 143 8.17 -2.15 15.19
C ASP A 143 7.17 -2.11 14.01
N TYR A 144 5.88 -2.07 14.36
CA TYR A 144 4.80 -1.91 13.40
C TYR A 144 4.28 -0.47 13.40
N ALA A 145 3.62 -0.11 12.31
CA ALA A 145 2.88 1.13 12.20
C ALA A 145 1.56 0.91 11.47
N MET A 146 0.71 1.93 11.54
CA MET A 146 -0.51 2.02 10.78
C MET A 146 -0.70 3.43 10.24
N THR A 147 -1.04 3.54 8.96
CA THR A 147 -1.73 4.70 8.41
C THR A 147 -3.11 4.25 7.97
N ALA A 148 -4.16 4.88 8.50
CA ALA A 148 -5.53 4.49 8.26
C ALA A 148 -6.43 5.71 8.03
N ALA A 149 -7.53 5.52 7.32
CA ALA A 149 -8.56 6.50 7.09
C ALA A 149 -9.94 5.96 7.49
N ILE A 150 -10.77 6.84 8.06
CA ILE A 150 -12.21 6.67 8.14
C ILE A 150 -12.83 7.66 7.16
N LEU A 151 -13.44 7.16 6.10
CA LEU A 151 -14.21 7.95 5.13
C LEU A 151 -15.65 8.00 5.61
N VAL A 152 -16.20 9.19 5.83
CA VAL A 152 -17.56 9.41 6.31
C VAL A 152 -18.37 10.01 5.18
N HIS A 153 -19.36 9.26 4.70
CA HIS A 153 -20.33 9.71 3.71
C HIS A 153 -21.31 10.71 4.35
N PRO A 154 -21.87 11.69 3.61
CA PRO A 154 -22.91 12.59 4.13
C PRO A 154 -24.12 11.88 4.73
N GLU A 155 -24.44 10.67 4.27
CA GLU A 155 -25.53 9.84 4.84
C GLU A 155 -25.13 9.14 6.15
N GLY A 156 -23.93 9.38 6.67
CA GLY A 156 -23.43 8.87 7.94
C GLY A 156 -22.78 7.49 7.88
N GLN A 157 -22.78 6.84 6.71
CA GLN A 157 -22.04 5.60 6.46
C GLN A 157 -20.53 5.84 6.56
N LYS A 158 -19.79 4.83 7.02
CA LYS A 158 -18.35 4.93 7.27
C LYS A 158 -17.62 3.81 6.59
N TYR A 159 -16.50 4.13 5.98
CA TYR A 159 -15.64 3.17 5.32
C TYR A 159 -14.25 3.21 5.92
N PHE A 160 -13.71 2.06 6.27
CA PHE A 160 -12.34 1.94 6.78
C PHE A 160 -11.41 1.58 5.65
N VAL A 161 -10.30 2.31 5.57
CA VAL A 161 -9.14 1.95 4.77
C VAL A 161 -7.94 1.91 5.73
N LYS A 162 -7.28 0.77 5.87
CA LYS A 162 -6.19 0.62 6.85
C LYS A 162 -4.97 -0.02 6.20
N MET A 163 -3.81 0.61 6.26
CA MET A 163 -2.53 0.02 5.93
C MET A 163 -1.74 -0.26 7.22
N ILE A 164 -1.50 -1.53 7.54
CA ILE A 164 -0.82 -1.98 8.76
C ILE A 164 0.31 -2.95 8.42
N GLY A 165 1.50 -2.75 9.00
CA GLY A 165 2.65 -3.61 8.74
C GLY A 165 3.92 -3.08 9.41
N PRO A 166 5.10 -3.61 9.03
CA PRO A 166 6.38 -3.12 9.52
C PRO A 166 6.52 -1.60 9.29
N ALA A 167 7.05 -0.87 10.28
CA ALA A 167 7.09 0.59 10.27
C ALA A 167 7.81 1.16 9.04
N ALA A 168 8.86 0.49 8.56
CA ALA A 168 9.58 0.85 7.35
C ALA A 168 8.69 0.81 6.09
N VAL A 169 7.81 -0.19 5.97
CA VAL A 169 6.89 -0.34 4.82
C VAL A 169 5.82 0.74 4.86
N ILE A 170 5.27 1.03 6.04
CA ILE A 170 4.29 2.10 6.23
C ILE A 170 4.91 3.45 5.86
N LYS A 171 6.11 3.74 6.37
CA LYS A 171 6.83 4.97 6.05
C LYS A 171 7.08 5.13 4.55
N ALA A 172 7.50 4.07 3.87
CA ALA A 172 7.77 4.11 2.43
C ALA A 172 6.52 4.29 1.55
N ASN A 173 5.34 3.92 2.06
CA ASN A 173 4.09 3.92 1.29
C ASN A 173 3.06 4.93 1.77
N ARG A 174 3.30 5.65 2.88
CA ARG A 174 2.35 6.59 3.47
C ARG A 174 1.87 7.64 2.47
N GLU A 175 2.77 8.23 1.68
CA GLU A 175 2.40 9.25 0.70
C GLU A 175 1.45 8.71 -0.38
N LYS A 176 1.73 7.51 -0.92
CA LYS A 176 0.86 6.83 -1.89
C LYS A 176 -0.50 6.52 -1.28
N PHE A 177 -0.52 6.04 -0.03
CA PHE A 177 -1.75 5.78 0.70
C PHE A 177 -2.58 7.05 0.88
N VAL A 178 -1.97 8.16 1.31
CA VAL A 178 -2.69 9.43 1.50
C VAL A 178 -3.18 9.99 0.16
N ALA A 179 -2.42 9.83 -0.92
CA ALA A 179 -2.86 10.23 -2.27
C ALA A 179 -4.09 9.43 -2.70
N MET A 180 -4.09 8.10 -2.51
CA MET A 180 -5.26 7.24 -2.74
C MET A 180 -6.47 7.73 -1.93
N ILE A 181 -6.32 7.98 -0.63
CA ILE A 181 -7.42 8.46 0.21
C ILE A 181 -7.98 9.82 -0.28
N LYS A 182 -7.11 10.69 -0.79
CA LYS A 182 -7.50 12.00 -1.32
C LYS A 182 -8.11 11.94 -2.72
N SER A 183 -8.09 10.78 -3.38
CA SER A 183 -8.72 10.61 -4.69
C SER A 183 -10.22 10.31 -4.60
N ILE A 184 -10.79 10.12 -3.39
CA ILE A 184 -12.21 9.79 -3.27
C ILE A 184 -13.08 10.86 -3.92
N GLU A 185 -13.82 10.47 -4.95
CA GLU A 185 -14.75 11.31 -5.70
C GLU A 185 -16.01 10.55 -6.08
#